data_AF-A0A830D9A5-F1
#
_entry.id   AF-A0A830D9A5-F1
#
_cell.length_a   1.000
_cell.length_b   1.000
_cell.length_c   1.000
_cell.angle_alpha   90.00
_cell.angle_beta   90.00
_cell.angle_gamma   90.00
#
_symmetry.space_group_name_H-M   'P 1'
#
loop_
_entity.id
_entity.type
_entity.pdbx_description
1 polymer ?
#
loop_
_entity_poly.entity_id
_entity_poly.type
_entity_poly.pdbx_seq_one_letter_code
_entity_poly.pdbx_strand_id
1 'polypeptide(L)'
;GEDAAAAAESSAREAAAVAERSQDPLVVFCEGVMMIVMGKLDVRSITVARVLNSEWLTLASDDKLWATRVHFRLYSLLDQLSFYLFSNLIVFLKRGENNV
;
A
#
# COMPACT_ATOMS: atom_id res chain seq x y z
N GLY A 1 -24.60 41.79 12.81
CA GLY A 1 -24.09 41.19 14.05
C GLY A 1 -23.76 39.74 13.82
N GLU A 2 -24.74 38.95 13.39
CA GLU A 2 -24.62 37.52 13.11
C GLU A 2 -23.83 37.17 11.83
N ASP A 3 -24.05 37.90 10.73
CA ASP A 3 -23.40 37.59 9.45
C ASP A 3 -21.87 37.81 9.48
N ALA A 4 -21.40 38.75 10.30
CA ALA A 4 -19.99 39.02 10.49
C ALA A 4 -19.29 37.93 11.31
N ALA A 5 -19.99 37.31 12.27
CA ALA A 5 -19.47 36.22 13.07
C ALA A 5 -19.38 34.92 12.25
N ALA A 6 -20.42 34.62 11.44
CA ALA A 6 -20.42 33.47 10.54
C ALA A 6 -19.32 33.56 9.46
N ALA A 7 -19.07 34.75 8.91
CA ALA A 7 -17.99 34.99 7.96
C ALA A 7 -16.60 34.79 8.61
N ALA A 8 -16.43 35.23 9.85
CA ALA A 8 -15.19 35.03 10.60
C ALA A 8 -14.92 33.55 10.91
N GLU A 9 -15.95 32.78 11.28
CA GLU A 9 -15.83 31.32 11.49
C GLU A 9 -15.48 30.57 10.20
N SER A 10 -16.09 30.93 9.07
CA SER A 10 -15.76 30.36 7.77
C SER A 10 -14.30 30.65 7.39
N SER A 11 -13.85 31.90 7.57
CA SER A 11 -12.47 32.30 7.28
C SER A 11 -11.46 31.60 8.20
N ALA A 12 -11.79 31.44 9.49
CA ALA A 12 -10.95 30.72 10.45
C ALA A 12 -10.84 29.23 10.11
N ARG A 13 -11.94 28.58 9.68
CA ARG A 13 -11.92 27.18 9.19
C ARG A 13 -11.06 27.03 7.95
N GLU A 14 -11.13 27.97 7.03
CA GLU A 14 -10.36 27.93 5.79
C GLU A 14 -8.86 28.15 6.06
N ALA A 15 -8.51 29.08 6.96
CA ALA A 15 -7.14 29.27 7.43
C ALA A 15 -6.59 28.01 8.14
N ALA A 16 -7.40 27.34 8.95
CA ALA A 16 -7.02 26.09 9.61
C ALA A 16 -6.79 24.94 8.60
N ALA A 17 -7.65 24.81 7.59
CA ALA A 17 -7.49 23.79 6.53
C ALA A 17 -6.24 24.06 5.66
N VAL A 18 -5.88 25.33 5.44
CA VAL A 18 -4.63 25.70 4.76
C VAL A 18 -3.41 25.39 5.62
N ALA A 19 -3.49 25.64 6.93
CA ALA A 19 -2.42 25.30 7.87
C ALA A 19 -2.24 23.78 8.03
N GLU A 20 -3.32 23.00 7.97
CA GLU A 20 -3.27 21.54 8.03
C GLU A 20 -2.65 20.95 6.75
N ARG A 21 -2.99 21.51 5.57
CA ARG A 21 -2.36 21.14 4.29
C ARG A 21 -0.87 21.48 4.22
N SER A 22 -0.43 22.57 4.87
CA SER A 22 1.00 22.94 4.87
C SER A 22 1.85 22.00 5.72
N GLN A 23 1.23 21.16 6.55
CA GLN A 23 1.87 20.10 7.32
C GLN A 23 1.73 18.72 6.70
N ASP A 24 1.04 18.58 5.55
CA ASP A 24 0.94 17.30 4.86
C ASP A 24 2.36 16.83 4.46
N PRO A 25 2.83 15.67 4.94
CA PRO A 25 4.14 15.15 4.58
C PRO A 25 4.36 15.05 3.07
N LEU A 26 3.31 14.88 2.27
CA LEU A 26 3.41 14.83 0.82
C LEU A 26 3.68 16.20 0.17
N VAL A 27 3.24 17.27 0.85
CA VAL A 27 3.50 18.66 0.46
C VAL A 27 4.86 19.12 0.97
N VAL A 28 5.22 18.73 2.20
CA VAL A 28 6.50 19.07 2.84
C VAL A 28 7.66 18.29 2.23
N PHE A 29 7.47 16.99 2.01
CA PHE A 29 8.43 16.10 1.40
C PHE A 29 7.94 15.75 0.01
N CYS A 30 8.74 16.04 -1.01
CA CYS A 30 8.40 15.71 -2.39
C CYS A 30 8.07 14.21 -2.55
N GLU A 31 7.24 13.92 -3.56
CA GLU A 31 6.76 12.57 -3.92
C GLU A 31 7.86 11.48 -3.85
N GLY A 32 9.05 11.77 -4.39
CA GLY A 32 10.16 10.81 -4.39
C GLY A 32 10.65 10.40 -2.99
N VAL A 33 10.67 11.31 -2.02
CA VAL A 33 11.03 10.99 -0.63
C VAL A 33 9.92 10.13 -0.02
N MET A 34 8.67 10.49 -0.28
CA MET A 34 7.53 9.80 0.29
C MET A 34 7.35 8.39 -0.30
N MET A 35 7.74 8.18 -1.56
CA MET A 35 7.90 6.84 -2.17
C MET A 35 8.89 5.96 -1.41
N ILE A 36 10.03 6.51 -0.97
CA ILE A 36 11.03 5.77 -0.18
C ILE A 36 10.44 5.37 1.17
N VAL A 37 9.75 6.30 1.84
CA VAL A 37 9.08 6.06 3.13
C VAL A 37 8.01 4.99 2.99
N MET A 38 7.11 5.12 2.01
CA MET A 38 6.09 4.11 1.71
C MET A 38 6.69 2.74 1.40
N GLY A 39 7.85 2.70 0.73
CA GLY A 39 8.59 1.47 0.46
C GLY A 39 8.96 0.69 1.72
N LYS A 40 9.09 1.36 2.88
CA LYS A 40 9.41 0.75 4.18
C LYS A 40 8.20 0.37 5.02
N LEU A 41 7.01 0.87 4.70
CA LEU A 41 5.78 0.58 5.44
C LEU A 41 5.25 -0.82 5.15
N ASP A 42 4.42 -1.38 6.03
CA ASP A 42 3.75 -2.63 5.72
C ASP A 42 2.60 -2.42 4.71
N VAL A 43 2.09 -3.51 4.13
CA VAL A 43 1.02 -3.43 3.12
C VAL A 43 -0.25 -2.80 3.69
N ARG A 44 -0.51 -2.98 4.99
CA ARG A 44 -1.69 -2.43 5.65
C ARG A 44 -1.59 -0.91 5.78
N SER A 45 -0.46 -0.37 6.23
CA SER A 45 -0.25 1.08 6.29
C SER A 45 -0.33 1.74 4.92
N ILE A 46 0.20 1.11 3.86
CA ILE A 46 0.05 1.64 2.49
C ILE A 46 -1.43 1.64 2.07
N THR A 47 -2.19 0.61 2.44
CA THR A 47 -3.63 0.55 2.14
C THR A 47 -4.40 1.66 2.85
N VAL A 48 -4.04 1.96 4.10
CA VAL A 48 -4.64 3.07 4.87
C VAL A 48 -4.30 4.42 4.24
N ALA A 49 -3.08 4.60 3.71
CA ALA A 49 -2.71 5.82 3.01
C ALA A 49 -3.58 6.12 1.79
N ARG A 50 -4.11 5.09 1.11
CA ARG A 50 -5.01 5.26 -0.05
C ARG A 50 -6.34 5.95 0.29
N VAL A 51 -6.72 5.98 1.55
CA VAL A 51 -8.02 6.51 2.00
C VAL A 51 -7.94 7.93 2.55
N LEU A 52 -6.73 8.53 2.61
CA LEU A 52 -6.52 9.86 3.17
C LEU A 52 -7.01 10.97 2.24
N ASN A 53 -6.39 11.10 1.07
CA ASN A 53 -6.78 12.07 0.04
C ASN A 53 -6.33 11.59 -1.35
N SER A 54 -6.66 12.34 -2.41
CA SER A 54 -6.37 11.98 -3.80
C SER A 54 -4.87 11.88 -4.11
N GLU A 55 -4.04 12.72 -3.49
CA GLU A 55 -2.60 12.74 -3.73
C GLU A 55 -1.92 11.51 -3.09
N TRP A 56 -2.32 11.20 -1.85
CA TRP A 56 -1.89 9.97 -1.18
C TRP A 56 -2.41 8.70 -1.85
N LEU A 57 -3.60 8.74 -2.46
CA LEU A 57 -4.11 7.64 -3.27
C LEU A 57 -3.22 7.38 -4.50
N THR A 58 -2.82 8.44 -5.22
CA THR A 58 -1.92 8.33 -6.38
C THR A 58 -0.59 7.72 -5.95
N LEU A 59 0.03 8.27 -4.91
CA LEU A 59 1.30 7.77 -4.38
C LEU A 59 1.19 6.31 -3.92
N ALA A 60 0.20 5.97 -3.10
CA ALA A 60 0.02 4.63 -2.55
C ALA A 60 -0.44 3.59 -3.59
N SER A 61 -0.82 4.02 -4.80
CA SER A 61 -1.17 3.15 -5.92
C SER A 61 -0.04 3.02 -6.96
N ASP A 62 1.14 3.61 -6.72
CA ASP A 62 2.28 3.52 -7.64
C ASP A 62 2.77 2.07 -7.79
N ASP A 63 2.85 1.60 -9.03
CA ASP A 63 3.29 0.25 -9.37
C ASP A 63 4.70 -0.07 -8.84
N LYS A 64 5.59 0.91 -8.70
CA LYS A 64 6.94 0.72 -8.13
C LYS A 64 6.89 0.25 -6.67
N LEU A 65 5.88 0.67 -5.90
CA LEU A 65 5.66 0.19 -4.52
C LEU A 65 5.17 -1.26 -4.50
N TRP A 66 4.27 -1.61 -5.42
CA TRP A 66 3.60 -2.90 -5.43
C TRP A 66 4.40 -3.98 -6.16
N ALA A 67 5.14 -3.64 -7.21
CA ALA A 67 5.89 -4.57 -8.05
C ALA A 67 6.78 -5.47 -7.19
N THR A 68 7.62 -4.89 -6.33
CA THR A 68 8.55 -5.65 -5.46
C THR A 68 7.81 -6.58 -4.49
N ARG A 69 6.65 -6.14 -3.97
CA ARG A 69 5.87 -6.88 -2.96
C ARG A 69 5.07 -8.03 -3.57
N VAL A 70 4.48 -7.76 -4.73
CA VAL A 70 3.71 -8.73 -5.52
C VAL A 70 4.66 -9.79 -6.05
N HIS A 71 5.83 -9.41 -6.55
CA HIS A 71 6.86 -10.35 -7.00
C HIS A 71 7.21 -11.33 -5.86
N PHE A 72 7.65 -10.82 -4.70
CA PHE A 72 8.03 -11.67 -3.58
C PHE A 72 6.91 -12.65 -3.16
N ARG A 73 5.66 -12.19 -3.12
CA ARG A 73 4.50 -13.03 -2.79
C ARG A 73 4.22 -14.09 -3.87
N LEU A 74 4.25 -13.73 -5.15
CA LEU A 74 3.98 -14.66 -6.25
C LEU A 74 5.05 -15.74 -6.35
N TYR A 75 6.33 -15.39 -6.27
CA TYR A 75 7.40 -16.40 -6.27
C TYR A 75 7.29 -17.33 -5.07
N SER A 76 6.96 -16.81 -3.89
CA SER A 76 6.76 -17.65 -2.70
C SER A 76 5.58 -18.63 -2.87
N LEU A 77 4.48 -18.21 -3.49
CA LEU A 77 3.34 -19.08 -3.76
C LEU A 77 3.63 -20.13 -4.84
N LEU A 78 4.34 -19.73 -5.91
CA LEU A 78 4.77 -20.63 -6.96
C LEU A 78 5.75 -21.69 -6.43
N ASP A 79 6.66 -21.29 -5.54
CA ASP A 79 7.61 -22.21 -4.89
C ASP A 79 6.87 -23.24 -4.02
N GLN A 80 5.92 -22.80 -3.19
CA GLN A 80 5.08 -23.68 -2.37
C GLN A 80 4.24 -24.66 -3.22
N LEU A 81 3.63 -24.17 -4.30
CA LEU A 81 2.87 -25.00 -5.24
C LEU A 81 3.77 -26.01 -5.94
N SER A 82 4.97 -25.60 -6.36
CA SER A 82 5.94 -26.50 -6.97
C SER A 82 6.31 -27.63 -6.01
N PHE A 83 6.64 -27.29 -4.77
CA PHE A 83 7.00 -28.26 -3.73
C PHE A 83 5.88 -29.27 -3.49
N TYR A 84 4.63 -28.80 -3.44
CA TYR A 84 3.47 -29.66 -3.27
C TYR A 84 3.27 -30.61 -4.45
N LEU A 85 3.38 -30.11 -5.69
CA LEU A 85 3.24 -30.93 -6.89
C LEU A 85 4.35 -31.98 -6.99
N PHE A 86 5.61 -31.60 -6.74
CA PHE A 86 6.74 -32.54 -6.73
C PHE A 86 6.60 -33.60 -5.64
N SER A 87 6.18 -33.21 -4.43
CA SER A 87 5.97 -34.15 -3.33
C SER A 87 4.91 -35.19 -3.67
N ASN A 88 3.77 -34.75 -4.23
CA ASN A 88 2.69 -35.65 -4.64
C ASN A 88 3.09 -36.56 -5.82
N LEU A 89 3.86 -36.03 -6.78
CA LEU A 89 4.38 -36.83 -7.90
C LEU A 89 5.30 -37.95 -7.40
N ILE A 90 6.22 -37.65 -6.47
CA ILE A 90 7.14 -38.65 -5.90
C ILE A 90 6.36 -39.75 -5.15
N VAL A 91 5.35 -39.37 -4.36
CA VAL A 91 4.51 -40.33 -3.65
C VAL A 91 3.73 -41.21 -4.62
N PHE A 92 3.17 -40.62 -5.69
CA PHE A 92 2.47 -41.35 -6.73
C PHE A 92 3.38 -42.36 -7.45
N LEU A 93 4.58 -41.93 -7.86
CA LEU A 93 5.56 -42.80 -8.52
C LEU A 93 6.00 -43.96 -7.61
N LYS A 94 6.32 -43.68 -6.34
CA LYS A 94 6.66 -44.73 -5.35
C LYS A 94 5.51 -45.71 -5.13
N ARG A 95 4.26 -45.26 -5.18
CA ARG A 95 3.09 -46.13 -5.00
C ARG A 95 2.83 -46.99 -6.24
N GLY A 96 3.17 -46.50 -7.43
CA GLY A 96 3.16 -47.26 -8.67
C GLY A 96 4.19 -48.41 -8.67
N GLU A 97 5.41 -48.16 -8.18
CA GLU A 97 6.45 -49.20 -8.08
C GLU A 97 6.13 -50.31 -7.08
N ASN A 98 5.44 -50.00 -5.98
CA ASN A 98 5.08 -51.01 -4.96
C ASN A 98 3.84 -51.85 -5.30
N ASN A 99 3.16 -51.56 -6.42
CA ASN A 99 1.94 -52.24 -6.87
C ASN A 99 2.18 -53.12 -8.12
N VAL A 100 3.44 -53.28 -8.56
CA VAL A 100 3.89 -54.20 -9.61
C VAL A 100 4.71 -55.31 -8.96
#